data_AF-A0A2G5UFP1-F1
#
_entry.id   AF-A0A2G5UFP1-F1
#
_cell.length_a   1.000
_cell.length_b   1.000
_cell.length_c   1.000
_cell.angle_alpha   90.00
_cell.angle_beta   90.00
_cell.angle_gamma   90.00
#
_symmetry.space_group_name_H-M   'P 1'
#
loop_
_entity.id
_entity.type
_entity.pdbx_description
1 polymer ?
#
loop_
_entity_poly.entity_id
_entity_poly.type
_entity_poly.pdbx_seq_one_letter_code
_entity_poly.pdbx_strand_id
1 'polypeptide(L)'
;MTGTERKVFQKYYPPDFDPSKIPRAKGQRNRQFVQRVMTPFNMQCNTCHEYIYKGKKFNMKRETAEGESYLGLKIFRFYFRCPNCLAEITFKTDLENCDYQNEHGATRLFEAVKV
;
A
#
# COMPACT_ATOMS: atom_id res chain seq x y z
N MET A 1 0.89 1.62 35.85
CA MET A 1 2.06 0.82 35.43
C MET A 1 1.58 -0.43 34.69
N THR A 2 1.06 -0.28 33.48
CA THR A 2 0.48 -1.39 32.68
C THR A 2 1.19 -1.50 31.33
N GLY A 3 2.52 -1.44 31.36
CA GLY A 3 3.35 -1.58 30.16
C GLY A 3 3.87 -3.00 30.07
N THR A 4 3.13 -3.89 29.41
CA THR A 4 3.70 -5.14 28.91
C THR A 4 4.88 -4.80 27.99
N GLU A 5 6.01 -5.48 28.14
CA GLU A 5 7.23 -5.18 27.38
C GLU A 5 7.01 -5.31 25.86
N ARG A 6 7.72 -4.52 25.04
CA ARG A 6 7.63 -4.65 23.57
C ARG A 6 8.03 -6.05 23.09
N LYS A 7 8.96 -6.70 23.79
CA LYS A 7 9.42 -8.07 23.53
C LYS A 7 9.06 -8.94 24.73
N VAL A 8 7.82 -9.40 24.77
CA VAL A 8 7.34 -10.28 25.84
C VAL A 8 7.94 -11.68 25.68
N PHE A 9 8.68 -12.17 26.68
CA PHE A 9 9.22 -13.53 26.70
C PHE A 9 8.14 -14.61 26.83
N GLN A 10 7.15 -14.39 27.69
CA GLN A 10 6.08 -15.36 27.96
C GLN A 10 4.73 -14.66 27.99
N LYS A 11 3.76 -15.24 27.28
CA LYS A 11 2.34 -14.89 27.40
C LYS A 11 1.65 -15.98 28.19
N TYR A 12 0.73 -15.60 29.08
CA TYR A 12 -0.11 -16.57 29.78
C TYR A 12 -1.05 -17.28 28.77
N TYR A 13 -1.00 -18.61 28.75
CA TYR A 13 -1.98 -19.45 28.06
C TYR A 13 -2.84 -20.14 29.13
N PRO A 14 -4.17 -20.17 28.99
CA PRO A 14 -5.03 -20.87 29.95
C PRO A 14 -4.76 -22.39 29.91
N PRO A 15 -5.01 -23.12 31.01
CA PRO A 15 -4.69 -24.55 31.12
C PRO A 15 -5.42 -25.42 30.08
N ASP A 16 -6.59 -25.00 29.62
CA ASP A 16 -7.40 -25.73 28.62
C ASP A 16 -7.09 -25.32 27.17
N PHE A 17 -6.04 -24.52 26.93
CA PHE A 17 -5.70 -24.02 25.60
C PHE A 17 -5.19 -25.14 24.69
N ASP A 18 -5.99 -25.47 23.66
CA ASP A 18 -5.60 -26.39 22.59
C ASP A 18 -5.42 -25.63 21.27
N PRO A 19 -4.18 -25.52 20.73
CA PRO A 19 -3.92 -24.86 19.45
C PRO A 19 -4.71 -25.44 18.26
N SER A 20 -5.12 -26.71 18.35
CA SER A 20 -5.80 -27.43 17.26
C SER A 20 -7.25 -26.99 17.08
N LYS A 21 -7.88 -26.46 18.14
CA LYS A 21 -9.29 -26.03 18.14
C LYS A 21 -9.50 -24.64 17.54
N ILE A 22 -8.42 -23.90 17.24
CA ILE A 22 -8.49 -22.52 16.78
C ILE A 22 -8.58 -22.48 15.25
N PRO A 23 -9.66 -21.92 14.67
CA PRO A 23 -9.75 -21.79 13.22
C PRO A 23 -8.72 -20.77 12.72
N ARG A 24 -7.98 -21.13 11.65
CA ARG A 24 -7.16 -20.16 10.93
C ARG A 24 -8.06 -19.30 10.07
N ALA A 25 -8.19 -18.02 10.41
CA ALA A 25 -8.92 -17.06 9.58
C ALA A 25 -8.24 -16.93 8.21
N LYS A 26 -8.84 -17.53 7.18
CA LYS A 26 -8.51 -17.22 5.79
C LYS A 26 -9.17 -15.87 5.49
N GLY A 27 -8.37 -14.81 5.46
CA GLY A 27 -8.85 -13.46 5.16
C GLY A 27 -9.60 -13.42 3.82
N GLN A 28 -10.43 -12.38 3.65
CA GLN A 28 -11.20 -12.18 2.43
C GLN A 28 -10.26 -12.12 1.19
N ARG A 29 -10.72 -12.67 0.05
CA ARG A 29 -10.07 -12.46 -1.25
C ARG A 29 -10.06 -10.95 -1.54
N ASN A 30 -8.95 -10.42 -2.04
CA ASN A 30 -8.69 -8.97 -2.22
C ASN A 30 -8.71 -8.12 -0.96
N ARG A 31 -8.09 -8.61 0.12
CA ARG A 31 -7.87 -7.78 1.30
C ARG A 31 -7.00 -6.57 0.94
N GLN A 32 -7.56 -5.37 1.13
CA GLN A 32 -6.78 -4.14 1.11
C GLN A 32 -5.96 -4.01 2.39
N PHE A 33 -4.67 -3.73 2.24
CA PHE A 33 -3.76 -3.51 3.36
C PHE A 33 -3.39 -2.04 3.44
N VAL A 34 -3.50 -1.43 4.61
CA VAL A 34 -3.00 -0.07 4.82
C VAL A 34 -1.50 -0.14 5.06
N GLN A 35 -0.72 0.56 4.24
CA GLN A 35 0.73 0.64 4.36
C GLN A 35 1.17 2.10 4.28
N ARG A 36 2.11 2.49 5.15
CA ARG A 36 2.76 3.79 5.07
C ARG A 36 3.89 3.74 4.05
N VAL A 37 3.68 4.33 2.88
CA VAL A 37 4.62 4.33 1.75
C VAL A 37 4.84 5.74 1.21
N MET A 38 5.89 5.90 0.42
CA MET A 38 6.25 7.17 -0.23
C MET A 38 5.75 7.18 -1.67
N THR A 39 5.44 8.35 -2.20
CA THR A 39 5.15 8.54 -3.63
C THR A 39 6.40 8.29 -4.47
N PRO A 40 6.33 7.46 -5.52
CA PRO A 40 7.50 7.03 -6.28
C PRO A 40 8.03 8.08 -7.27
N PHE A 41 7.15 8.96 -7.76
CA PHE A 41 7.47 10.00 -8.73
C PHE A 41 6.74 11.30 -8.40
N ASN A 42 7.22 12.39 -9.00
CA ASN A 42 6.54 13.69 -8.96
C ASN A 42 5.24 13.62 -9.77
N MET A 43 4.13 14.09 -9.20
CA MET A 43 2.84 14.09 -9.86
C MET A 43 2.02 15.33 -9.50
N GLN A 44 1.06 15.68 -10.35
CA GLN A 44 0.09 16.75 -10.10
C GLN A 44 -1.31 16.16 -10.05
N CYS A 45 -2.10 16.55 -9.05
CA CYS A 45 -3.49 16.12 -8.93
C CYS A 45 -4.34 16.72 -10.06
N ASN A 46 -5.16 15.90 -10.73
CA ASN A 46 -5.98 16.36 -11.85
C ASN A 46 -7.18 17.23 -11.40
N THR A 47 -7.62 17.11 -10.14
CA THR A 47 -8.80 17.84 -9.62
C THR A 47 -8.46 19.22 -9.07
N CYS A 48 -7.37 19.34 -8.29
CA CYS A 48 -7.00 20.58 -7.61
C CYS A 48 -5.65 21.16 -8.02
N HIS A 49 -4.96 20.51 -8.96
CA HIS A 49 -3.65 20.92 -9.47
C HIS A 49 -2.54 21.03 -8.41
N GLU A 50 -2.76 20.47 -7.22
CA GLU A 50 -1.76 20.36 -6.16
C GLU A 50 -0.59 19.47 -6.60
N TYR A 51 0.63 19.96 -6.36
CA TYR A 51 1.84 19.21 -6.66
C TYR A 51 2.20 18.25 -5.52
N ILE A 52 2.42 16.99 -5.90
CA ILE A 52 2.82 15.92 -5.00
C ILE A 52 4.21 15.47 -5.42
N TYR A 53 5.20 15.93 -4.67
CA TYR A 53 6.59 15.58 -4.92
C TYR A 53 6.89 14.12 -4.55
N LYS A 54 7.90 13.57 -5.23
CA LYS A 54 8.49 12.26 -4.93
C LYS A 54 8.94 12.21 -3.46
N GLY A 55 8.70 11.09 -2.79
CA GLY A 55 9.10 10.89 -1.39
C GLY A 55 8.08 11.33 -0.34
N LYS A 56 6.95 11.95 -0.72
CA LYS A 56 5.90 12.34 0.23
C LYS A 56 5.24 11.09 0.81
N LYS A 57 5.19 10.99 2.14
CA LYS A 57 4.68 9.82 2.88
C LYS A 57 3.16 9.87 3.03
N PHE A 58 2.49 8.78 2.66
CA PHE A 58 1.05 8.61 2.84
C PHE A 58 0.74 7.26 3.48
N ASN A 59 -0.40 7.20 4.17
CA ASN A 59 -1.03 5.93 4.52
C ASN A 59 -1.87 5.49 3.32
N MET A 60 -1.32 4.60 2.49
CA MET A 60 -1.96 4.14 1.27
C MET A 60 -2.63 2.80 1.48
N LYS A 61 -3.71 2.53 0.75
CA LYS A 61 -4.31 1.19 0.68
C LYS A 61 -3.65 0.45 -0.48
N ARG A 62 -3.12 -0.74 -0.21
CA ARG A 62 -2.53 -1.63 -1.20
C ARG A 62 -3.51 -2.76 -1.50
N GLU A 63 -3.76 -2.97 -2.78
CA GLU A 63 -4.54 -4.07 -3.32
C GLU A 63 -3.70 -4.87 -4.32
N THR A 64 -4.01 -6.15 -4.49
CA THR A 64 -3.42 -6.95 -5.57
C THR A 64 -4.25 -6.71 -6.83
N ALA A 65 -3.64 -6.29 -7.93
CA ALA A 65 -4.36 -6.12 -9.19
C ALA A 65 -4.72 -7.51 -9.75
N GLU A 66 -6.00 -7.90 -9.62
CA GLU A 66 -6.48 -9.14 -10.21
C GLU A 66 -6.51 -9.05 -11.74
N GLY A 67 -6.05 -10.09 -12.42
CA GLY A 67 -5.96 -10.15 -13.88
C GLY A 67 -4.63 -9.62 -14.47
N GLU A 68 -3.81 -8.94 -13.66
CA GLU A 68 -2.51 -8.42 -14.10
C GLU A 68 -1.38 -9.08 -13.32
N SER A 69 -0.57 -9.87 -14.03
CA SER A 69 0.64 -10.49 -13.48
C SER A 69 1.76 -10.41 -14.49
N TYR A 70 2.97 -10.11 -14.02
CA TYR A 70 4.16 -10.10 -14.85
C TYR A 70 5.00 -11.33 -14.55
N LEU A 71 5.12 -12.26 -15.51
CA LEU A 71 5.88 -13.52 -15.34
C LEU A 71 5.50 -14.31 -14.05
N GLY A 72 4.22 -14.26 -13.65
CA GLY A 72 3.72 -14.89 -12.42
C GLY A 72 3.92 -14.07 -11.13
N LEU A 73 4.58 -12.92 -11.21
CA LEU A 73 4.67 -11.93 -10.12
C LEU A 73 3.41 -11.08 -10.07
N LYS A 74 2.97 -10.77 -8.85
CA LYS A 74 1.76 -10.00 -8.58
C LYS A 74 2.04 -8.51 -8.77
N ILE A 75 1.17 -7.84 -9.52
CA ILE A 75 1.14 -6.38 -9.60
C ILE A 75 0.31 -5.84 -8.43
N PHE A 76 0.81 -4.79 -7.79
CA PHE A 76 0.11 -4.11 -6.71
C PHE A 76 -0.41 -2.75 -7.17
N ARG A 77 -1.64 -2.44 -6.74
CA ARG A 77 -2.26 -1.14 -6.90
C ARG A 77 -2.31 -0.42 -5.56
N PHE A 78 -1.93 0.83 -5.56
CA PHE A 78 -1.96 1.70 -4.40
C PHE A 78 -3.00 2.78 -4.57
N TYR A 79 -3.75 3.03 -3.50
CA TYR A 79 -4.76 4.07 -3.40
C TYR A 79 -4.37 5.04 -2.31
N PHE A 80 -4.39 6.32 -2.62
CA PHE A 80 -4.22 7.37 -1.62
C PHE A 80 -5.05 8.59 -1.98
N ARG A 81 -5.24 9.49 -1.01
CA ARG A 81 -6.04 10.70 -1.20
C ARG A 81 -5.14 11.91 -1.32
N CYS A 82 -5.50 12.81 -2.22
CA CYS A 82 -4.87 14.13 -2.31
C CYS A 82 -5.01 14.87 -0.96
N PRO A 83 -3.95 15.49 -0.42
CA PRO A 83 -4.01 16.21 0.85
C PRO A 83 -4.91 17.45 0.80
N ASN A 84 -5.17 18.02 -0.38
CA ASN A 84 -5.96 19.24 -0.55
C ASN A 84 -7.44 18.94 -0.87
N CYS A 85 -7.71 18.21 -1.95
CA CYS A 85 -9.08 17.96 -2.42
C CYS A 85 -9.67 16.59 -2.06
N LEU A 86 -8.91 15.73 -1.36
CA LEU A 86 -9.30 14.36 -0.98
C LEU A 86 -9.66 13.43 -2.16
N ALA A 87 -9.46 13.85 -3.40
CA ALA A 87 -9.62 13.01 -4.58
C ALA A 87 -8.71 11.78 -4.48
N GLU A 88 -9.23 10.63 -4.92
CA GLU A 88 -8.49 9.37 -4.91
C GLU A 88 -7.53 9.33 -6.10
N ILE A 89 -6.27 9.03 -5.80
CA ILE A 89 -5.20 8.88 -6.76
C ILE A 89 -4.70 7.45 -6.68
N THR A 90 -4.48 6.84 -7.85
CA THR A 90 -4.10 5.43 -7.96
C THR A 90 -2.90 5.23 -8.87
N PHE A 91 -2.01 4.34 -8.46
CA PHE A 91 -0.87 3.92 -9.26
C PHE A 91 -0.59 2.43 -9.05
N LYS A 92 0.03 1.81 -10.04
CA LYS A 92 0.42 0.40 -10.06
C LYS A 92 1.92 0.23 -10.13
N THR A 93 2.40 -0.91 -9.64
CA THR A 93 3.78 -1.37 -9.87
C THR A 93 3.94 -1.86 -11.30
N ASP A 94 4.93 -1.36 -12.02
CA ASP A 94 5.37 -1.89 -13.30
C ASP A 94 6.70 -2.65 -13.12
N LEU A 95 6.63 -3.97 -13.23
CA LEU A 95 7.76 -4.86 -13.00
C LEU A 95 8.70 -4.95 -14.21
N GLU A 96 8.24 -4.62 -15.41
CA GLU A 96 9.07 -4.66 -16.62
C GLU A 96 10.07 -3.50 -16.63
N ASN A 97 9.60 -2.31 -16.27
CA ASN A 97 10.40 -1.09 -16.25
C ASN A 97 10.99 -0.74 -14.87
N CYS A 98 10.79 -1.60 -13.86
CA CYS A 98 11.19 -1.32 -12.46
C CYS A 98 10.65 0.02 -11.92
N ASP A 99 9.49 0.46 -12.39
CA ASP A 99 8.91 1.77 -12.09
C ASP A 99 7.45 1.60 -11.64
N TYR A 100 6.74 2.71 -11.51
CA TYR A 100 5.33 2.76 -11.21
C TYR A 100 4.57 3.46 -12.33
N GLN A 101 3.45 2.87 -12.72
CA GLN A 101 2.54 3.44 -13.70
C GLN A 101 1.39 4.14 -12.98
N ASN A 102 1.13 5.38 -13.38
CA ASN A 102 -0.01 6.13 -12.89
C ASN A 102 -1.29 5.65 -13.60
N GLU A 103 -2.37 5.40 -12.85
CA GLU A 103 -3.66 4.98 -13.41
C GLU A 103 -4.67 6.12 -13.43
N HIS A 104 -5.05 6.63 -12.25
CA HIS A 104 -6.13 7.61 -12.11
C HIS A 104 -5.81 8.72 -11.10
N GLY A 105 -6.35 9.91 -11.34
CA GLY A 105 -6.42 11.01 -10.36
C GLY A 105 -5.21 11.94 -10.33
N ALA A 106 -4.12 11.60 -11.02
CA ALA A 106 -2.96 12.46 -11.15
C ALA A 106 -2.33 12.37 -12.54
N THR A 107 -1.47 13.32 -12.87
CA THR A 107 -0.59 13.30 -14.04
C THR A 107 0.85 13.25 -13.55
N ARG A 108 1.66 12.33 -14.09
CA ARG A 108 3.09 12.25 -13.75
C ARG A 108 3.82 13.42 -14.39
N LEU A 109 4.64 14.12 -13.60
CA LEU A 109 5.51 15.18 -14.13
C LEU A 109 6.72 14.54 -14.82
N PHE A 110 7.15 15.15 -15.92
CA PHE A 110 8.32 14.72 -16.66
C PHE A 110 9.59 14.91 -15.83
N GLU A 111 10.40 13.85 -15.73
CA GLU A 111 11.77 13.91 -15.22
C GLU A 111 12.71 13.68 -16.41
N ALA A 112 13.70 14.55 -16.59
CA ALA A 112 14.64 14.49 -17.72
C ALA A 112 15.50 13.21 -17.69
N VAL A 113 15.64 12.58 -16.53
CA VAL A 113 16.32 11.31 -16.33
C VAL A 113 15.31 10.33 -15.75
N LYS A 114 15.02 9.26 -16.48
CA LYS A 114 14.45 8.04 -15.90
C LYS A 114 15.62 7.29 -15.26
N VAL A 115 15.70 7.29 -13.94
CA VAL A 115 16.67 6.49 -13.18
C VAL A 115 16.19 5.05 -13.14
#